data_AF-D8DYY6-F1
#
_entry.id   AF-D8DYY6-F1
#
_cell.length_a   1.000
_cell.length_b   1.000
_cell.length_c   1.000
_cell.angle_alpha   90.00
_cell.angle_beta   90.00
_cell.angle_gamma   90.00
#
_symmetry.space_group_name_H-M   'P 1'
#
loop_
_entity.id
_entity.type
_entity.pdbx_description
1 polymer ?
#
loop_
_entity_poly.entity_id
_entity_poly.type
_entity_poly.pdbx_seq_one_letter_code
_entity_poly.pdbx_strand_id
1 'polypeptide(L)'
;MEQLDELYRDWNSKINVISRKDIDNLYEHHVLHSLAIAKYINFKSGTKVLDFGTGGGFPGIPLAILFPEVKFRLIDGTGKKIRVATEVANAIGLKNVDAVHLRGEEEKGKYDFVVSRAVMPLPDLMKIIKKNFAKEQHNALPNGVIVLKGGDLTEELKPYCKSADVTSLDSLFEEEWFKEDKKLIYVPA
;
A
#
# COMPACT_ATOMS: atom_id res chain seq x y z
N MET A 1 3.86 17.53 3.15
CA MET A 1 3.14 17.03 1.96
C MET A 1 3.65 17.71 0.69
N GLU A 2 3.83 19.03 0.67
CA GLU A 2 4.41 19.77 -0.47
C GLU A 2 5.78 19.23 -0.93
N GLN A 3 6.68 18.92 0.02
CA GLN A 3 7.98 18.30 -0.28
C GLN A 3 7.84 16.95 -1.03
N LEU A 4 6.77 16.19 -0.75
CA LEU A 4 6.54 14.91 -1.41
C LEU A 4 6.09 15.12 -2.87
N ASP A 5 5.28 16.14 -3.13
CA ASP A 5 4.84 16.51 -4.48
C ASP A 5 6.03 16.93 -5.36
N GLU A 6 6.87 17.83 -4.87
CA GLU A 6 8.06 18.28 -5.60
C GLU A 6 9.01 17.10 -5.93
N LEU A 7 9.28 16.24 -4.95
CA LEU A 7 10.13 15.06 -5.13
C LEU A 7 9.56 14.11 -6.18
N TYR A 8 8.26 13.80 -6.10
CA TYR A 8 7.64 12.90 -7.08
C TYR A 8 7.57 13.52 -8.46
N ARG A 9 7.33 14.83 -8.61
CA ARG A 9 7.37 15.50 -9.92
C ARG A 9 8.75 15.45 -10.54
N ASP A 10 9.80 15.72 -9.76
CA ASP A 10 11.19 15.61 -10.22
C ASP A 10 11.52 14.18 -10.66
N TRP A 11 11.21 13.18 -9.84
CA TRP A 11 11.44 11.78 -10.20
C TRP A 11 10.57 11.31 -11.37
N ASN A 12 9.34 11.80 -11.49
CA ASN A 12 8.45 11.42 -12.59
C ASN A 12 8.96 11.96 -13.93
N SER A 13 9.59 13.14 -13.94
CA SER A 13 10.25 13.70 -15.14
C SER A 13 11.40 12.81 -15.66
N LYS A 14 12.02 12.01 -14.77
CA LYS A 14 13.17 11.14 -15.07
C LYS A 14 12.76 9.71 -15.41
N ILE A 15 11.80 9.14 -14.68
CA ILE A 15 11.54 7.68 -14.66
C ILE A 15 10.10 7.29 -15.05
N ASN A 16 9.19 8.27 -15.16
CA ASN A 16 7.75 8.07 -15.46
C ASN A 16 7.14 6.96 -14.57
N VAL A 17 7.23 7.18 -13.25
CA VAL A 17 6.78 6.25 -12.20
C VAL A 17 5.27 6.34 -11.95
N ILE A 18 4.68 7.51 -12.21
CA ILE A 18 3.27 7.85 -12.05
C ILE A 18 2.75 8.34 -13.40
N SER A 19 1.53 7.95 -13.75
CA SER A 19 0.93 8.34 -15.02
C SER A 19 0.83 9.87 -15.12
N ARG A 20 0.90 10.42 -16.33
CA ARG A 20 0.73 11.88 -16.56
C ARG A 20 -0.61 12.40 -16.05
N LYS A 21 -1.66 11.57 -16.03
CA LYS A 21 -2.98 11.97 -15.52
C LYS A 21 -3.00 12.04 -13.99
N ASP A 22 -2.22 11.20 -13.33
CA ASP A 22 -2.22 11.09 -11.88
C ASP A 22 -1.17 11.96 -11.21
N ILE A 23 -0.10 12.36 -11.91
CA ILE A 23 0.95 13.20 -11.29
C ILE A 23 0.41 14.58 -10.90
N ASP A 24 -0.55 15.12 -11.65
CA ASP A 24 -1.19 16.39 -11.31
C ASP A 24 -2.18 16.26 -10.14
N ASN A 25 -2.65 15.04 -9.89
CA ASN A 25 -3.56 14.69 -8.80
C ASN A 25 -2.86 13.80 -7.76
N LEU A 26 -1.54 13.92 -7.63
CA LEU A 26 -0.70 13.04 -6.79
C LEU A 26 -1.25 12.94 -5.36
N TYR A 27 -1.64 14.08 -4.80
CA TYR A 27 -2.12 14.13 -3.43
C TYR A 27 -3.38 13.28 -3.25
N GLU A 28 -4.44 13.53 -4.02
CA GLU A 28 -5.70 12.81 -3.88
C GLU A 28 -5.58 11.34 -4.32
N HIS A 29 -5.08 11.11 -5.54
CA HIS A 29 -5.10 9.78 -6.17
C HIS A 29 -4.08 8.82 -5.55
N HIS A 30 -3.04 9.35 -4.91
CA HIS A 30 -1.96 8.54 -4.37
C HIS A 30 -1.74 8.69 -2.88
N VAL A 31 -1.59 9.91 -2.37
CA VAL A 31 -1.32 10.12 -0.95
C VAL A 31 -2.57 9.82 -0.12
N LEU A 32 -3.66 10.53 -0.37
CA LEU A 32 -4.91 10.42 0.37
C LEU A 32 -5.51 9.01 0.24
N HIS A 33 -5.45 8.45 -0.96
CA HIS A 33 -5.82 7.05 -1.17
C HIS A 33 -5.03 6.08 -0.29
N SER A 34 -3.72 6.28 -0.15
CA SER A 34 -2.88 5.45 0.74
C SER A 34 -3.26 5.62 2.21
N LEU A 35 -3.61 6.84 2.61
CA LEU A 35 -4.05 7.16 3.97
C LEU A 35 -5.43 6.61 4.32
N ALA A 36 -6.20 6.12 3.34
CA ALA A 36 -7.42 5.34 3.61
C ALA A 36 -7.14 4.14 4.53
N ILE A 37 -5.98 3.49 4.38
CA ILE A 37 -5.55 2.39 5.25
C ILE A 37 -5.39 2.88 6.69
N ALA A 38 -4.86 4.09 6.89
CA ALA A 38 -4.69 4.66 8.22
C ALA A 38 -6.01 5.08 8.88
N LYS A 39 -7.07 5.33 8.09
CA LYS A 39 -8.44 5.52 8.60
C LYS A 39 -9.07 4.19 9.04
N TYR A 40 -8.67 3.08 8.41
CA TYR A 40 -9.19 1.75 8.69
C TYR A 40 -8.49 1.08 9.90
N ILE A 41 -7.17 1.22 10.00
CA ILE A 41 -6.37 0.65 11.08
C ILE A 41 -5.34 1.62 11.64
N ASN A 42 -5.21 1.65 12.97
CA ASN A 42 -4.10 2.26 13.68
C ASN A 42 -3.10 1.18 14.08
N PHE A 43 -1.99 1.06 13.34
CA PHE A 43 -0.97 0.05 13.61
C PHE A 43 -0.30 0.28 14.96
N LYS A 44 -0.06 -0.79 15.72
CA LYS A 44 0.71 -0.71 16.97
C LYS A 44 2.20 -0.50 16.69
N SER A 45 2.90 0.14 17.62
CA SER A 45 4.36 0.24 17.61
C SER A 45 4.99 -1.16 17.46
N GLY A 46 6.02 -1.28 16.63
CA GLY A 46 6.69 -2.53 16.32
C GLY A 46 6.01 -3.39 15.23
N THR A 47 4.83 -3.00 14.73
CA THR A 47 4.18 -3.68 13.59
C THR A 47 5.11 -3.74 12.39
N LYS A 48 5.09 -4.87 11.69
CA LYS A 48 5.81 -5.07 10.43
C LYS A 48 4.81 -5.16 9.29
N VAL A 49 4.97 -4.28 8.30
CA VAL A 49 4.08 -4.19 7.15
C VAL A 49 4.89 -4.46 5.88
N LEU A 50 4.38 -5.36 5.03
CA LEU A 50 4.87 -5.55 3.67
C LEU A 50 4.00 -4.75 2.70
N ASP A 51 4.56 -3.78 2.00
CA ASP A 51 3.93 -3.17 0.84
C ASP A 51 4.30 -3.96 -0.43
N PHE A 52 3.35 -4.75 -0.90
CA PHE A 52 3.51 -5.64 -2.05
C PHE A 52 3.17 -4.90 -3.34
N GLY A 53 4.14 -4.76 -4.23
CA GLY A 53 4.01 -4.02 -5.48
C GLY A 53 3.89 -2.51 -5.25
N THR A 54 4.74 -2.00 -4.35
CA THR A 54 4.76 -0.60 -3.88
C THR A 54 4.91 0.43 -5.01
N GLY A 55 5.40 0.03 -6.18
CA GLY A 55 5.69 0.94 -7.28
C GLY A 55 6.62 2.06 -6.85
N GLY A 56 6.16 3.31 -6.99
CA GLY A 56 6.90 4.50 -6.56
C GLY A 56 6.93 4.72 -5.04
N GLY A 57 6.49 3.77 -4.23
CA GLY A 57 6.41 3.89 -2.77
C GLY A 57 5.00 4.07 -2.23
N PHE A 58 3.96 3.65 -2.95
CA PHE A 58 2.57 3.78 -2.50
C PHE A 58 1.91 2.40 -2.35
N PRO A 59 1.24 2.12 -1.23
CA PRO A 59 0.92 3.04 -0.11
C PRO A 59 2.01 3.19 0.96
N GLY A 60 3.15 2.52 0.84
CA GLY A 60 4.15 2.38 1.90
C GLY A 60 4.74 3.68 2.43
N ILE A 61 5.14 4.63 1.58
CA ILE A 61 5.76 5.90 2.00
C ILE A 61 4.79 6.78 2.78
N PRO A 62 3.56 7.08 2.29
CA PRO A 62 2.58 7.82 3.10
C PRO A 62 2.30 7.18 4.47
N LEU A 63 2.20 5.84 4.52
CA LEU A 63 1.98 5.13 5.77
C LEU A 63 3.19 5.19 6.70
N ALA A 64 4.41 5.07 6.16
CA ALA A 64 5.64 5.16 6.93
C ALA A 64 5.85 6.53 7.57
N ILE A 65 5.42 7.60 6.89
CA ILE A 65 5.40 8.97 7.46
C ILE A 65 4.45 9.03 8.66
N LEU A 66 3.25 8.45 8.54
CA LEU A 66 2.23 8.53 9.57
C LEU A 66 2.51 7.60 10.77
N PHE A 67 3.19 6.48 10.54
CA PHE A 67 3.46 5.46 11.55
C PHE A 67 4.99 5.25 11.74
N PRO A 68 5.69 6.19 12.40
CA PRO A 68 7.16 6.15 12.52
C PRO A 68 7.67 4.91 13.28
N GLU A 69 6.87 4.35 14.17
CA GLU A 69 7.19 3.16 14.97
C GLU A 69 6.90 1.82 14.27
N VAL A 70 6.40 1.87 13.04
CA VAL A 70 6.04 0.69 12.23
C VAL A 70 7.11 0.48 11.17
N LYS A 71 7.52 -0.77 10.97
CA LYS A 71 8.55 -1.15 9.98
C LYS A 71 7.88 -1.51 8.66
N PHE A 72 8.22 -0.78 7.60
CA PHE A 72 7.69 -0.99 6.26
C PHE A 72 8.75 -1.61 5.35
N ARG A 73 8.43 -2.78 4.79
CA ARG A 73 9.17 -3.42 3.71
C ARG A 73 8.45 -3.14 2.39
N LEU A 74 9.10 -2.48 1.46
CA LEU A 74 8.52 -2.05 0.19
C LEU A 74 9.12 -2.89 -0.93
N ILE A 75 8.33 -3.71 -1.61
CA ILE A 75 8.82 -4.58 -2.71
C ILE A 75 8.12 -4.29 -4.04
N ASP A 76 8.87 -4.39 -5.13
CA ASP A 76 8.37 -4.34 -6.51
C ASP A 76 9.35 -5.10 -7.40
N GLY A 77 8.82 -5.78 -8.43
CA GLY A 77 9.64 -6.49 -9.43
C GLY A 77 10.38 -5.54 -10.39
N THR A 78 10.16 -4.24 -10.29
CA THR A 78 10.71 -3.19 -11.17
C THR A 78 11.74 -2.33 -10.43
N GLY A 79 13.03 -2.61 -10.63
CA GLY A 79 14.12 -1.92 -9.93
C GLY A 79 14.11 -0.38 -10.07
N LYS A 80 13.74 0.17 -11.23
CA LYS A 80 13.62 1.63 -11.41
C LYS A 80 12.58 2.28 -10.49
N LYS A 81 11.49 1.58 -10.16
CA LYS A 81 10.45 2.08 -9.27
C LYS A 81 10.91 2.03 -7.81
N ILE A 82 11.57 0.93 -7.42
CA ILE A 82 12.21 0.83 -6.10
C ILE A 82 13.25 1.92 -5.91
N ARG A 83 14.06 2.23 -6.91
CA ARG A 83 15.00 3.36 -6.84
C ARG A 83 14.28 4.66 -6.49
N VAL A 84 13.16 4.97 -7.13
CA VAL A 84 12.38 6.17 -6.77
C VAL A 84 11.90 6.10 -5.32
N ALA A 85 11.32 4.97 -4.88
CA ALA A 85 10.85 4.82 -3.51
C ALA A 85 11.98 4.99 -2.47
N THR A 86 13.16 4.39 -2.73
CA THR A 86 14.35 4.53 -1.89
C THR A 86 14.81 5.98 -1.80
N GLU A 87 14.91 6.67 -2.93
CA GLU A 87 15.39 8.05 -2.98
C GLU A 87 14.41 9.03 -2.33
N VAL A 88 13.10 8.84 -2.54
CA VAL A 88 12.06 9.63 -1.84
C VAL A 88 12.12 9.40 -0.33
N ALA A 89 12.19 8.14 0.11
CA ALA A 89 12.29 7.81 1.54
C ALA A 89 13.55 8.43 2.18
N ASN A 90 14.70 8.38 1.49
CA ASN A 90 15.94 8.99 1.94
C ASN A 90 15.85 10.52 2.01
N ALA A 91 15.30 11.16 0.97
CA ALA A 91 15.19 12.61 0.88
C ALA A 91 14.34 13.23 2.00
N ILE A 92 13.30 12.52 2.44
CA ILE A 92 12.44 12.96 3.56
C ILE A 92 12.85 12.34 4.91
N GLY A 93 13.95 11.58 4.94
CA GLY A 93 14.57 11.09 6.17
C GLY A 93 13.89 9.89 6.84
N LEU A 94 13.06 9.11 6.13
CA LEU A 94 12.42 7.92 6.70
C LEU A 94 13.47 6.88 7.10
N LYS A 95 13.37 6.39 8.35
CA LYS A 95 14.26 5.35 8.91
C LYS A 95 13.57 4.00 9.10
N ASN A 96 12.26 3.98 8.92
CA ASN A 96 11.40 2.83 9.11
C ASN A 96 10.96 2.18 7.79
N VAL A 97 11.64 2.49 6.68
CA VAL A 97 11.38 1.96 5.33
C VAL A 97 12.58 1.18 4.83
N ASP A 98 12.33 -0.02 4.30
CA ASP A 98 13.29 -0.85 3.58
C ASP A 98 12.71 -1.21 2.20
N ALA A 99 13.16 -0.50 1.16
CA ALA A 99 12.69 -0.68 -0.22
C ALA A 99 13.64 -1.58 -1.03
N VAL A 100 13.12 -2.68 -1.57
CA VAL A 100 13.91 -3.77 -2.17
C VAL A 100 13.35 -4.19 -3.52
N HIS A 101 14.23 -4.29 -4.52
CA HIS A 101 13.89 -4.88 -5.81
C HIS A 101 13.78 -6.39 -5.65
N LEU A 102 12.55 -6.88 -5.51
CA LEU A 102 12.26 -8.27 -5.20
C LEU A 102 10.90 -8.67 -5.76
N ARG A 103 10.80 -9.88 -6.31
CA ARG A 103 9.50 -10.45 -6.67
C ARG A 103 8.82 -11.03 -5.43
N GLY A 104 7.49 -10.98 -5.39
CA GLY A 104 6.71 -11.47 -4.26
C GLY A 104 6.97 -12.93 -3.88
N GLU A 105 7.20 -13.77 -4.90
CA GLU A 105 7.51 -15.18 -4.75
C GLU A 105 8.83 -15.40 -4.00
N GLU A 106 9.75 -14.44 -4.04
CA GLU A 106 11.07 -14.50 -3.42
C GLU A 106 11.09 -13.94 -2.00
N GLU A 107 10.07 -13.17 -1.59
CA GLU A 107 9.97 -12.59 -0.25
C GLU A 107 9.66 -13.66 0.81
N LYS A 108 10.56 -13.79 1.80
CA LYS A 108 10.52 -14.83 2.85
C LYS A 108 10.17 -14.29 4.24
N GLY A 109 10.14 -12.98 4.41
CA GLY A 109 9.85 -12.30 5.66
C GLY A 109 8.43 -12.56 6.17
N LYS A 110 8.26 -12.30 7.46
CA LYS A 110 6.99 -12.42 8.18
C LYS A 110 6.52 -11.05 8.65
N TYR A 111 5.27 -10.74 8.38
CA TYR A 111 4.66 -9.44 8.55
C TYR A 111 3.31 -9.59 9.23
N ASP A 112 2.94 -8.61 10.04
CA ASP A 112 1.61 -8.56 10.65
C ASP A 112 0.56 -8.24 9.57
N PHE A 113 0.90 -7.30 8.68
CA PHE A 113 0.05 -6.93 7.56
C PHE A 113 0.79 -6.92 6.24
N VAL A 114 0.05 -7.26 5.19
CA VAL A 114 0.44 -6.97 3.82
C VAL A 114 -0.49 -5.89 3.29
N VAL A 115 0.07 -4.82 2.74
CA VAL A 115 -0.68 -3.77 2.05
C VAL A 115 -0.39 -3.81 0.56
N SER A 116 -1.35 -3.42 -0.26
CA SER A 116 -1.14 -3.32 -1.71
C SER A 116 -2.15 -2.39 -2.36
N ARG A 117 -1.79 -1.78 -3.49
CA ARG A 117 -2.69 -0.93 -4.28
C ARG A 117 -2.65 -1.32 -5.75
N ALA A 118 -3.79 -1.78 -6.27
CA ALA A 118 -4.01 -2.06 -7.70
C ALA A 118 -2.93 -2.89 -8.42
N VAL A 119 -2.35 -3.90 -7.75
CA VAL A 119 -1.26 -4.72 -8.32
C VAL A 119 -1.77 -5.87 -9.17
N MET A 120 -2.71 -6.66 -8.64
CA MET A 120 -3.27 -7.86 -9.26
C MET A 120 -4.61 -8.25 -8.59
N PRO A 121 -5.38 -9.20 -9.13
CA PRO A 121 -6.55 -9.75 -8.44
C PRO A 121 -6.19 -10.32 -7.07
N LEU A 122 -7.03 -10.07 -6.05
CA LEU A 122 -6.82 -10.51 -4.67
C LEU A 122 -6.58 -12.02 -4.52
N PRO A 123 -7.26 -12.92 -5.26
CA PRO A 123 -6.97 -14.35 -5.20
C PRO A 123 -5.53 -14.69 -5.59
N ASP A 124 -4.97 -14.01 -6.58
CA ASP A 124 -3.60 -14.26 -7.05
C ASP A 124 -2.58 -13.66 -6.08
N LEU A 125 -2.85 -12.46 -5.57
CA LEU A 125 -2.05 -11.87 -4.51
C LEU A 125 -1.97 -12.82 -3.30
N MET A 126 -3.12 -13.34 -2.86
CA MET A 126 -3.20 -14.20 -1.69
C MET A 126 -2.42 -15.52 -1.85
N LYS A 127 -2.40 -16.11 -3.04
CA LYS A 127 -1.57 -17.29 -3.34
C LYS A 127 -0.08 -17.02 -3.07
N ILE A 128 0.38 -15.80 -3.35
CA ILE A 128 1.78 -15.42 -3.16
C ILE A 128 2.06 -15.06 -1.70
N ILE A 129 1.20 -14.24 -1.08
CA ILE A 129 1.52 -13.59 0.21
C ILE A 129 1.10 -14.40 1.44
N LYS A 130 0.32 -15.48 1.30
CA LYS A 130 -0.12 -16.27 2.46
C LYS A 130 1.04 -16.79 3.31
N LYS A 131 2.19 -17.07 2.68
CA LYS A 131 3.43 -17.46 3.36
C LYS A 131 4.05 -16.34 4.18
N ASN A 132 3.63 -15.09 4.04
CA ASN A 132 4.27 -13.92 4.63
C ASN A 132 3.58 -13.42 5.91
N PHE A 133 2.45 -14.00 6.33
CA PHE A 133 1.81 -13.62 7.59
C PHE A 133 2.55 -14.17 8.81
N ALA A 134 2.77 -13.30 9.79
CA ALA A 134 3.27 -13.65 11.11
C ALA A 134 2.19 -14.40 11.90
N LYS A 135 2.62 -15.32 12.78
CA LYS A 135 1.71 -16.14 13.61
C LYS A 135 1.20 -15.39 14.85
N GLU A 136 2.05 -14.55 15.41
CA GLU A 136 1.71 -13.77 16.60
C GLU A 136 0.91 -12.54 16.19
N GLN A 137 -0.24 -12.36 16.84
CA GLN A 137 -1.09 -11.19 16.65
C GLN A 137 -0.96 -10.28 17.86
N HIS A 138 -0.73 -9.00 17.60
CA HIS A 138 -0.70 -7.97 18.63
C HIS A 138 -1.51 -6.73 18.28
N ASN A 139 -1.89 -6.56 17.01
CA ASN A 139 -2.73 -5.47 16.54
C ASN A 139 -4.22 -5.65 16.89
N ALA A 140 -5.00 -4.58 16.75
CA ALA A 140 -6.44 -4.59 17.02
C ALA A 140 -7.22 -5.48 16.04
N LEU A 141 -6.72 -5.60 14.80
CA LEU A 141 -7.22 -6.55 13.81
C LEU A 141 -6.30 -7.78 13.77
N PRO A 142 -6.84 -8.96 13.40
CA PRO A 142 -6.02 -10.10 12.99
C PRO A 142 -5.03 -9.73 11.91
N ASN A 143 -3.89 -10.43 11.91
CA ASN A 143 -2.92 -10.30 10.83
C ASN A 143 -3.60 -10.67 9.51
N GLY A 144 -3.28 -9.96 8.44
CA GLY A 144 -4.00 -10.10 7.18
C GLY A 144 -3.54 -9.15 6.10
N VAL A 145 -4.28 -9.13 5.00
CA VAL A 145 -4.03 -8.23 3.88
C VAL A 145 -5.02 -7.07 3.90
N ILE A 146 -4.54 -5.86 3.60
CA ILE A 146 -5.36 -4.67 3.36
C ILE A 146 -5.03 -4.15 1.95
N VAL A 147 -5.98 -4.20 1.03
CA VAL A 147 -5.77 -3.73 -0.35
C VAL A 147 -6.68 -2.58 -0.71
N LEU A 148 -6.15 -1.68 -1.54
CA LEU A 148 -6.87 -0.58 -2.14
C LEU A 148 -7.17 -0.90 -3.60
N LYS A 149 -8.45 -0.94 -3.95
CA LYS A 149 -8.97 -1.34 -5.27
C LYS A 149 -10.13 -0.43 -5.69
N GLY A 150 -10.55 -0.54 -6.95
CA GLY A 150 -11.75 0.11 -7.43
C GLY A 150 -12.45 -0.71 -8.50
N GLY A 151 -13.69 -0.34 -8.81
CA GLY A 151 -14.53 -1.04 -9.78
C GLY A 151 -15.26 -2.26 -9.19
N ASP A 152 -15.84 -3.07 -10.08
CA ASP A 152 -16.59 -4.28 -9.70
C ASP A 152 -15.63 -5.39 -9.24
N LEU A 153 -15.74 -5.77 -7.97
CA LEU A 153 -14.92 -6.77 -7.30
C LEU A 153 -15.71 -8.04 -6.96
N THR A 154 -16.93 -8.19 -7.48
CA THR A 154 -17.85 -9.27 -7.12
C THR A 154 -17.24 -10.65 -7.32
N GLU A 155 -16.69 -10.93 -8.51
CA GLU A 155 -16.03 -12.22 -8.78
C GLU A 155 -14.68 -12.35 -8.06
N GLU A 156 -13.97 -11.24 -7.87
CA GLU A 156 -12.67 -11.23 -7.19
C GLU A 156 -12.80 -11.58 -5.69
N LEU A 157 -13.88 -11.12 -5.04
CA LEU A 157 -14.13 -11.29 -3.62
C LEU A 157 -14.94 -12.54 -3.28
N LYS A 158 -15.50 -13.23 -4.28
CA LYS A 158 -16.27 -14.46 -4.10
C LYS A 158 -15.57 -15.52 -3.24
N PRO A 159 -14.24 -15.77 -3.34
CA PRO A 159 -13.55 -16.71 -2.46
C PRO A 159 -13.45 -16.25 -1.00
N TYR A 160 -13.63 -14.95 -0.74
CA TYR A 160 -13.46 -14.30 0.55
C TYR A 160 -14.75 -13.72 1.12
N CYS A 161 -15.92 -14.02 0.54
CA CYS A 161 -17.20 -13.38 0.89
C CYS A 161 -17.62 -13.54 2.35
N LYS A 162 -17.06 -14.52 3.08
CA LYS A 162 -17.32 -14.77 4.50
C LYS A 162 -16.33 -14.09 5.45
N SER A 163 -15.19 -13.63 4.95
CA SER A 163 -14.07 -13.14 5.76
C SER A 163 -13.56 -11.77 5.35
N ALA A 164 -13.86 -11.32 4.13
CA ALA A 164 -13.48 -10.01 3.64
C ALA A 164 -14.36 -8.93 4.27
N ASP A 165 -13.73 -7.92 4.82
CA ASP A 165 -14.36 -6.64 5.15
C ASP A 165 -14.12 -5.67 3.98
N VAL A 166 -15.18 -5.05 3.49
CA VAL A 166 -15.14 -4.16 2.32
C VAL A 166 -15.68 -2.81 2.74
N THR A 167 -14.82 -1.81 2.73
CA THR A 167 -15.16 -0.42 3.08
C THR A 167 -15.09 0.45 1.83
N SER A 168 -16.19 1.12 1.51
CA SER A 168 -16.22 2.11 0.42
C SER A 168 -15.55 3.41 0.87
N LEU A 169 -14.66 3.96 0.03
CA LEU A 169 -13.85 5.13 0.39
C LEU A 169 -14.61 6.45 0.27
N ASP A 170 -15.74 6.49 -0.44
CA ASP A 170 -16.68 7.61 -0.47
C ASP A 170 -17.26 7.95 0.92
N SER A 171 -17.28 6.98 1.84
CA SER A 171 -17.67 7.19 3.23
C SER A 171 -16.56 7.79 4.10
N LEU A 172 -15.31 7.76 3.62
CA LEU A 172 -14.13 8.21 4.35
C LEU A 172 -13.58 9.56 3.87
N PHE A 173 -13.90 9.94 2.64
CA PHE A 173 -13.35 11.10 1.93
C PHE A 173 -14.46 11.80 1.13
N GLU A 174 -14.43 13.14 1.11
CA GLU A 174 -15.46 13.95 0.45
C GLU A 174 -15.14 14.21 -1.03
N GLU A 175 -13.87 14.02 -1.43
CA GLU A 175 -13.35 14.30 -2.76
C GLU A 175 -14.01 13.42 -3.83
N GLU A 176 -14.38 14.03 -4.97
CA GLU A 176 -15.13 13.38 -6.05
C GLU A 176 -14.47 12.10 -6.57
N TRP A 177 -13.14 12.05 -6.58
CA TRP A 177 -12.39 10.89 -7.04
C TRP A 177 -12.68 9.61 -6.23
N PHE A 178 -13.01 9.72 -4.95
CA PHE A 178 -13.37 8.57 -4.11
C PHE A 178 -14.79 8.06 -4.35
N LYS A 179 -15.67 8.89 -4.93
CA LYS A 179 -17.03 8.50 -5.35
C LYS A 179 -17.01 7.59 -6.58
N GLU A 180 -15.87 7.48 -7.27
CA GLU A 180 -15.66 6.57 -8.39
C GLU A 180 -15.34 5.13 -7.93
N ASP A 181 -16.19 4.58 -7.05
CA ASP A 181 -16.18 3.17 -6.64
C ASP A 181 -14.83 2.67 -6.10
N LYS A 182 -14.16 3.50 -5.30
CA LYS A 182 -12.90 3.15 -4.63
C LYS A 182 -13.20 2.43 -3.32
N LYS A 183 -12.52 1.32 -3.07
CA LYS A 183 -12.76 0.41 -1.95
C LYS A 183 -11.46 0.02 -1.26
N LEU A 184 -11.52 -0.04 0.06
CA LEU A 184 -10.56 -0.76 0.88
C LEU A 184 -11.12 -2.15 1.18
N ILE A 185 -10.29 -3.17 1.02
CA ILE A 185 -10.64 -4.55 1.34
C ILE A 185 -9.64 -5.05 2.35
N TYR A 186 -10.14 -5.56 3.47
CA TYR A 186 -9.36 -6.30 4.44
C TYR A 186 -9.74 -7.77 4.42
N VAL A 187 -8.75 -8.66 4.41
CA VAL A 187 -8.96 -10.11 4.56
C VAL A 187 -7.99 -10.65 5.61
N PRO A 188 -8.48 -11.30 6.69
CA PRO A 188 -7.62 -11.96 7.67
C PRO A 188 -6.85 -13.14 7.06
N ALA A 189 -5.66 -13.42 7.60
CA ALA A 189 -4.73 -14.47 7.16
C ALA A 189 -5.21 -15.91 7.39
#